data_AF-A0A8X7NAG9-F1
#
_entry.id   AF-A0A8X7NAG9-F1
#
_cell.length_a   1.000
_cell.length_b   1.000
_cell.length_c   1.000
_cell.angle_alpha   90.00
_cell.angle_beta   90.00
_cell.angle_gamma   90.00
#
_symmetry.space_group_name_H-M   'P 1'
#
loop_
_entity.id
_entity.type
_entity.pdbx_description
1 polymer ?
#
loop_
_entity_poly.entity_id
_entity_poly.type
_entity_poly.pdbx_seq_one_letter_code
_entity_poly.pdbx_strand_id
1 'polypeptide(L)'
;MLAGDRPAHADIYFDENNQRRLLFIFPEVSVRHVGKFRFQLNLTRLPSSSSSIPIPSFALASIVSEVFTVVERSEFNITAAEGIVSALAAQGYNFPMLNSSSLIE
;
A
#
# COMPACT_ATOMS: atom_id res chain seq x y z
N MET A 1 -13.75 8.01 -7.06
CA MET A 1 -13.74 7.61 -5.64
C MET A 1 -12.31 7.38 -5.16
N LEU A 2 -11.58 6.42 -5.72
CA LEU A 2 -10.13 6.22 -5.56
C LEU A 2 -9.34 6.97 -6.65
N ALA A 3 -8.17 7.51 -6.31
CA ALA A 3 -7.22 8.15 -7.22
C ALA A 3 -5.78 7.75 -6.87
N GLY A 4 -4.87 7.85 -7.85
CA GLY A 4 -3.46 7.44 -7.72
C GLY A 4 -3.16 6.04 -8.25
N ASP A 5 -1.95 5.56 -7.99
CA ASP A 5 -1.45 4.26 -8.45
C ASP A 5 -2.10 3.13 -7.67
N ARG A 6 -2.67 2.19 -8.43
CA ARG A 6 -3.53 1.11 -7.92
C ARG A 6 -2.85 -0.26 -7.88
N PRO A 7 -1.96 -0.63 -8.83
CA PRO A 7 -1.18 -1.84 -8.71
C PRO A 7 0.10 -1.60 -7.91
N ALA A 8 0.42 -2.52 -7.02
CA ALA A 8 1.72 -2.60 -6.37
C ALA A 8 2.48 -3.80 -6.93
N HIS A 9 3.79 -3.64 -7.14
CA HIS A 9 4.67 -4.76 -7.42
C HIS A 9 5.08 -5.44 -6.10
N ALA A 10 5.54 -6.69 -6.21
CA ALA A 10 6.05 -7.42 -5.07
C ALA A 10 7.50 -7.01 -4.83
N ASP A 11 7.76 -6.37 -3.70
CA ASP A 11 9.10 -6.04 -3.24
C ASP A 11 9.61 -7.06 -2.23
N ILE A 12 10.93 -7.20 -2.16
CA ILE A 12 11.58 -8.10 -1.21
C ILE A 12 11.90 -7.32 0.06
N TYR A 13 11.42 -7.83 1.18
CA TYR A 13 11.66 -7.29 2.52
C TYR A 13 12.24 -8.39 3.42
N PHE A 14 13.11 -8.00 4.35
CA PHE A 14 13.61 -8.88 5.41
C PHE A 14 12.95 -8.51 6.72
N ASP A 15 12.23 -9.47 7.32
CA ASP A 15 11.56 -9.28 8.61
C ASP A 15 12.55 -9.18 9.79
N GLU A 16 12.05 -8.91 10.99
CA GLU A 16 12.89 -8.82 12.20
C GLU A 16 13.72 -10.08 12.49
N ASN A 17 13.34 -11.23 11.91
CA ASN A 17 14.06 -12.49 12.02
C ASN A 17 15.02 -12.75 10.84
N ASN A 18 15.29 -11.73 10.02
CA ASN A 18 16.10 -11.79 8.81
C ASN A 18 15.57 -12.80 7.76
N GLN A 19 14.27 -13.07 7.75
CA GLN A 19 13.66 -13.93 6.75
C GLN A 19 13.18 -13.12 5.55
N ARG A 20 13.43 -13.67 4.36
CA ARG A 20 12.98 -13.08 3.10
C ARG A 20 11.47 -13.20 2.96
N ARG A 21 10.78 -12.07 2.83
CA ARG A 21 9.34 -11.94 2.63
C ARG A 21 9.03 -11.15 1.36
N LEU A 22 7.77 -11.27 0.93
CA LEU A 22 7.21 -10.40 -0.10
C LEU A 22 6.37 -9.32 0.57
N LEU A 23 6.56 -8.09 0.13
CA LEU A 23 5.84 -6.92 0.58
C LEU A 23 5.19 -6.23 -0.62
N PHE A 24 3.97 -5.74 -0.44
CA PHE A 24 3.26 -4.94 -1.44
C PHE A 24 2.93 -3.60 -0.80
N ILE A 25 3.52 -2.52 -1.32
CA ILE A 25 3.35 -1.17 -0.79
C ILE A 25 2.49 -0.36 -1.76
N PHE A 26 1.52 0.37 -1.23
CA PHE A 26 0.62 1.25 -1.99
C PHE A 26 0.84 2.71 -1.53
N PRO A 27 1.96 3.35 -1.91
CA PRO A 27 2.33 4.66 -1.36
C PRO A 27 1.49 5.81 -1.91
N GLU A 28 0.84 5.63 -3.06
CA GLU A 28 0.13 6.69 -3.77
C GLU A 28 -1.37 6.40 -3.92
N VAL A 29 -2.03 6.03 -2.81
CA VAL A 29 -3.49 5.82 -2.81
C VAL A 29 -4.19 6.98 -2.13
N SER A 30 -5.10 7.62 -2.86
CA SER A 30 -5.91 8.74 -2.36
C SER A 30 -7.40 8.46 -2.50
N VAL A 31 -8.19 8.94 -1.53
CA VAL A 31 -9.65 8.88 -1.56
C VAL A 31 -10.19 10.31 -1.62
N ARG A 32 -11.08 10.58 -2.57
CA ARG A 32 -11.57 11.95 -2.84
C ARG A 32 -12.76 12.39 -1.98
N HIS A 33 -13.42 11.45 -1.30
CA HIS A 33 -14.63 11.73 -0.55
C HIS A 33 -14.40 11.45 0.93
N VAL A 34 -14.91 12.35 1.77
CA VAL A 34 -14.98 12.18 3.22
C VAL A 34 -15.91 11.00 3.53
N GLY A 35 -15.55 10.18 4.51
CA GLY A 35 -16.33 9.01 4.91
C GLY A 35 -15.49 7.87 5.47
N LYS A 36 -16.16 6.74 5.73
CA LYS A 36 -15.53 5.51 6.25
C LYS A 36 -15.38 4.49 5.14
N PHE A 37 -14.18 3.97 4.96
CA PHE A 37 -13.83 3.09 3.86
C PHE A 37 -13.00 1.90 4.34
N ARG A 38 -12.89 0.89 3.47
CA ARG A 38 -11.95 -0.23 3.59
C ARG A 38 -11.28 -0.41 2.23
N PHE A 39 -10.04 -0.86 2.23
CA PHE A 39 -9.39 -1.35 1.02
C PHE A 39 -9.61 -2.85 0.90
N GLN A 40 -10.00 -3.29 -0.29
CA GLN A 40 -9.92 -4.70 -0.68
C GLN A 40 -8.71 -4.86 -1.58
N LEU A 41 -7.74 -5.66 -1.14
CA LEU A 41 -6.51 -5.94 -1.86
C LEU A 41 -6.62 -7.34 -2.47
N ASN A 42 -6.45 -7.41 -3.78
CA ASN A 42 -6.55 -8.65 -4.56
C ASN A 42 -5.19 -8.99 -5.16
N LEU A 43 -4.60 -10.12 -4.75
CA LEU A 43 -3.36 -10.61 -5.33
C LEU A 43 -3.68 -11.35 -6.63
N THR A 44 -3.10 -10.91 -7.74
CA THR A 44 -3.26 -11.57 -9.04
C THR A 44 -1.88 -11.95 -9.57
N ARG A 45 -1.74 -13.19 -10.06
CA ARG A 45 -0.54 -13.61 -10.78
C ARG A 45 -0.76 -13.42 -12.26
N LEU A 46 0.06 -12.57 -12.86
CA LEU A 46 0.08 -12.42 -14.30
C LEU A 46 0.70 -13.69 -14.94
N PRO A 47 0.16 -14.15 -16.08
CA PRO A 47 0.73 -15.28 -16.80
C PRO A 47 2.16 -14.96 -17.24
N SER A 48 3.07 -15.94 -17.13
CA SER A 48 4.38 -15.83 -17.77
C SER A 48 4.24 -16.13 -19.26
N SER A 49 4.98 -15.43 -20.12
CA SER A 49 4.97 -15.62 -21.58
C SER A 49 5.30 -17.06 -22.04
N SER A 50 5.84 -17.89 -21.16
CA SER A 50 6.15 -19.31 -21.39
C SER A 50 5.06 -20.29 -20.90
N SER A 51 3.99 -19.83 -20.25
CA SER A 51 2.95 -20.71 -19.68
C SER A 51 1.72 -20.79 -20.58
N SER A 52 1.37 -21.99 -21.03
CA SER A 52 0.09 -22.31 -21.70
C SER A 52 -1.09 -22.45 -20.73
N ILE A 53 -0.87 -22.12 -19.45
CA ILE A 53 -1.85 -22.28 -18.38
C ILE A 53 -2.92 -21.18 -18.52
N PRO A 54 -4.21 -21.55 -18.60
CA PRO A 54 -5.28 -20.57 -18.65
C PRO A 54 -5.20 -19.63 -17.46
N ILE A 55 -5.26 -18.32 -17.72
CA ILE A 55 -5.27 -17.29 -16.68
C ILE A 55 -6.51 -17.55 -15.81
N PRO A 56 -6.37 -17.87 -14.51
CA PRO A 56 -7.54 -17.86 -13.64
C PRO A 56 -8.04 -16.41 -13.63
N SER A 57 -9.29 -16.19 -14.03
CA SER A 57 -9.91 -14.86 -14.08
C SER A 57 -10.15 -14.22 -12.70
N PHE A 58 -9.57 -14.80 -11.64
CA PHE A 58 -9.86 -14.48 -10.25
C PHE A 58 -8.59 -14.25 -9.44
N ALA A 59 -8.70 -13.39 -8.42
CA ALA A 59 -7.63 -13.11 -7.47
C ALA A 59 -7.15 -14.42 -6.81
N LEU A 60 -5.84 -14.65 -6.80
CA LEU A 60 -5.20 -15.76 -6.08
C LEU A 60 -5.47 -15.72 -4.58
N ALA A 61 -5.50 -14.51 -4.03
CA ALA A 61 -5.83 -14.24 -2.65
C ALA A 61 -6.46 -12.86 -2.54
N SER A 62 -7.29 -12.65 -1.52
CA SER A 62 -7.90 -11.36 -1.21
C SER A 62 -7.82 -11.10 0.28
N ILE A 63 -7.56 -9.86 0.66
CA ILE A 63 -7.65 -9.38 2.04
C ILE A 63 -8.40 -8.06 2.08
N VAL A 64 -9.11 -7.81 3.18
CA VAL A 64 -9.80 -6.54 3.43
C VAL A 64 -9.13 -5.86 4.61
N SER A 65 -8.79 -4.58 4.46
CA SER A 65 -8.20 -3.79 5.53
C SER A 65 -9.20 -3.50 6.65
N GLU A 66 -8.68 -3.01 7.76
CA GLU A 66 -9.49 -2.34 8.77
C GLU A 66 -10.19 -1.09 8.19
N VAL A 67 -11.21 -0.61 8.90
CA VAL A 67 -11.93 0.61 8.53
C VAL A 67 -11.02 1.82 8.79
N PHE A 68 -10.85 2.66 7.77
CA PHE A 68 -10.22 3.96 7.91
C PHE A 68 -11.22 5.08 7.61
N THR A 69 -10.97 6.27 8.17
CA THR A 69 -11.80 7.45 7.96
C THR A 69 -11.04 8.46 7.12
N VAL A 70 -11.66 8.90 6.04
CA VAL A 70 -11.22 10.05 5.25
C VAL A 70 -11.95 11.25 5.80
N VAL A 71 -11.19 12.25 6.25
CA VAL A 71 -11.69 13.46 6.89
C VAL A 71 -11.44 14.67 5.99
N GLU A 72 -12.08 15.79 6.33
CA GLU A 72 -11.74 17.07 5.71
C GLU A 72 -10.32 17.51 6.10
N ARG A 73 -9.71 18.37 5.27
CA ARG A 73 -8.35 18.85 5.52
C ARG A 73 -8.20 19.55 6.87
N SER A 74 -9.23 20.28 7.31
CA SER A 74 -9.29 20.97 8.60
C SER A 74 -9.18 20.04 9.80
N GLU A 75 -9.61 18.78 9.64
CA GLU A 75 -9.64 17.76 10.69
C GLU A 75 -8.49 16.76 10.57
N PHE A 76 -7.69 16.86 9.50
CA PHE A 76 -6.62 15.92 9.23
C PHE A 76 -5.41 16.21 10.13
N ASN A 77 -5.05 15.24 10.95
CA ASN A 77 -3.85 15.26 11.77
C ASN A 77 -2.92 14.10 11.38
N ILE A 78 -1.73 14.40 10.88
CA ILE A 78 -0.72 13.38 10.56
C ILE A 78 -0.26 12.76 11.88
N THR A 79 -0.49 11.46 12.02
CA THR A 79 0.19 10.68 13.05
C THR A 79 1.57 10.30 12.52
N ALA A 80 2.61 10.48 13.32
CA ALA A 80 3.97 10.08 12.94
C ALA A 80 3.99 8.61 12.53
N ALA A 81 4.81 8.26 11.55
CA ALA A 81 4.90 6.87 11.13
C ALA A 81 5.65 6.03 12.16
N GLU A 82 4.94 5.06 12.71
CA GLU A 82 5.47 4.12 13.68
C GLU A 82 5.58 2.70 13.08
N GLY A 83 6.45 1.88 13.66
CA GLY A 83 6.58 0.47 13.32
C GLY A 83 7.19 0.19 11.94
N ILE A 84 6.49 -0.58 11.11
CA ILE A 84 7.04 -1.15 9.86
C ILE A 84 7.49 -0.07 8.87
N VAL A 85 6.83 1.08 8.85
CA VAL A 85 7.14 2.18 7.91
C VAL A 85 8.51 2.79 8.22
N SER A 86 8.88 2.96 9.50
CA SER A 86 10.19 3.49 9.87
C SER A 86 11.31 2.46 9.61
N ALA A 87 11.05 1.17 9.86
CA ALA A 87 11.98 0.10 9.53
C ALA A 87 12.22 0.00 8.01
N LEU A 88 11.18 0.16 7.20
CA LEU A 88 11.31 0.18 5.74
C LEU A 88 12.02 1.45 5.25
N ALA A 89 11.75 2.61 5.84
CA ALA A 89 12.47 3.84 5.51
C ALA A 89 13.98 3.69 5.79
N ALA A 90 14.36 3.05 6.90
CA ALA A 90 15.75 2.73 7.21
C ALA A 90 16.41 1.77 6.21
N GLN A 91 15.61 0.95 5.51
CA GLN A 91 16.06 0.08 4.42
C GLN A 91 16.11 0.80 3.06
N GLY A 92 15.85 2.11 3.02
CA GLY A 92 15.93 2.94 1.80
C GLY A 92 14.63 3.04 1.01
N TYR A 93 13.50 2.54 1.53
CA TYR A 93 12.20 2.76 0.90
C TYR A 93 11.78 4.23 1.08
N ASN A 94 11.40 4.87 -0.03
CA ASN A 94 10.93 6.26 0.00
C ASN A 94 9.42 6.30 0.23
N PHE A 95 9.01 6.94 1.32
CA PHE A 95 7.60 7.18 1.63
C PHE A 95 7.37 8.70 1.63
N PRO A 96 6.75 9.27 0.57
CA PRO A 96 6.54 10.71 0.45
C PRO A 96 5.80 11.33 1.65
N MET A 97 4.90 10.55 2.27
CA MET A 97 4.15 10.91 3.48
C MET A 97 5.01 11.10 4.74
N LEU A 98 6.27 10.64 4.74
CA LEU A 98 7.21 10.87 5.85
C LEU A 98 8.05 12.14 5.66
N ASN A 99 8.20 12.59 4.42
CA ASN A 99 9.05 13.71 4.06
C ASN A 99 8.29 15.05 4.08
N SER A 100 7.03 15.05 4.53
CA SER A 100 6.15 16.21 4.51
C SER A 100 6.45 17.21 5.65
N SER A 101 7.68 17.69 5.71
CA SER A 101 7.96 19.05 6.21
C SER A 101 7.57 20.12 5.17
N SER A 102 7.06 19.72 4.00
CA SER A 102 6.78 20.59 2.84
C SER A 102 5.33 20.58 2.34
N LEU A 103 4.37 20.01 3.07
CA LEU A 103 2.93 20.15 2.73
C LEU A 103 2.25 21.36 3.41
N ILE A 104 3.07 22.25 3.98
CA ILE A 104 2.65 23.56 4.50
C ILE A 104 3.19 24.63 3.54
N GLU A 105 2.55 24.78 2.38
CA GLU A 105 2.38 26.06 1.67
C GLU A 105 0.99 26.08 1.03
#